data_AF-A0A2T7LUH5-F1
#
_entry.id   AF-A0A2T7LUH5-F1
#
_cell.length_a   1.000
_cell.length_b   1.000
_cell.length_c   1.000
_cell.angle_alpha   90.00
_cell.angle_beta   90.00
_cell.angle_gamma   90.00
#
_symmetry.space_group_name_H-M   'P 1'
#
loop_
_entity.id
_entity.type
_entity.pdbx_description
1 polymer ?
#
loop_
_entity_poly.entity_id
_entity_poly.type
_entity_poly.pdbx_seq_one_letter_code
_entity_poly.pdbx_strand_id
1 'polypeptide(L)'
;MTKLVHRPREDAEFDFILGRSKVPVLAYFTGAWPKAIEPCRVMDVVMGDIAAAYAGRLTVVRTDITRCPAATERYGITGAPSCLLLKEGAAVAHGTGPMTIDEVRQFMDGHV
;
A
#
# COMPACT_ATOMS: atom_id res chain seq x y z
N MET A 1 -7.35 14.13 -9.16
CA MET A 1 -5.96 13.63 -9.29
C MET A 1 -5.82 12.28 -8.59
N THR A 2 -6.61 11.27 -8.96
CA THR A 2 -6.74 9.97 -8.26
C THR A 2 -6.25 8.77 -9.08
N LYS A 3 -5.65 9.01 -10.26
CA LYS A 3 -5.39 7.95 -11.26
C LYS A 3 -4.12 7.12 -11.00
N LEU A 4 -3.31 7.49 -10.00
CA LEU A 4 -1.99 6.88 -9.73
C LEU A 4 -1.99 5.88 -8.57
N VAL A 5 -3.10 5.76 -7.83
CA VAL A 5 -3.25 4.79 -6.73
C VAL A 5 -4.22 3.70 -7.17
N HIS A 6 -3.74 2.47 -7.28
CA HIS A 6 -4.56 1.31 -7.60
C HIS A 6 -5.41 0.90 -6.39
N ARG A 7 -6.64 0.43 -6.64
CA ARG A 7 -7.61 0.06 -5.59
C ARG A 7 -8.25 -1.27 -5.93
N PRO A 8 -7.54 -2.40 -5.71
CA PRO A 8 -8.08 -3.72 -6.00
C PRO A 8 -9.35 -3.97 -5.21
N ARG A 9 -10.33 -4.57 -5.86
CA ARG A 9 -11.64 -4.89 -5.27
C ARG A 9 -11.72 -6.32 -4.75
N GLU A 10 -10.73 -7.15 -5.08
CA GLU A 10 -10.59 -8.56 -4.71
C GLU A 10 -9.12 -8.99 -4.86
N ASP A 11 -8.76 -10.15 -4.27
CA ASP A 11 -7.40 -10.69 -4.30
C ASP A 11 -6.85 -10.87 -5.72
N ALA A 12 -7.68 -11.30 -6.68
CA ALA A 12 -7.25 -11.49 -8.07
C ALA A 12 -6.76 -10.20 -8.73
N GLU A 13 -7.39 -9.06 -8.43
CA GLU A 13 -6.93 -7.75 -8.92
C GLU A 13 -5.62 -7.33 -8.24
N PHE A 14 -5.43 -7.63 -6.95
CA PHE A 14 -4.19 -7.36 -6.23
C PHE A 14 -3.03 -8.17 -6.82
N ASP A 15 -3.21 -9.48 -7.02
CA ASP A 15 -2.21 -10.36 -7.63
C ASP A 15 -1.90 -9.97 -9.07
N PHE A 16 -2.91 -9.53 -9.84
CA PHE A 16 -2.70 -8.99 -11.17
C PHE A 16 -1.80 -7.74 -11.17
N ILE A 17 -2.03 -6.80 -10.24
CA ILE A 17 -1.20 -5.60 -10.12
C ILE A 17 0.24 -5.98 -9.77
N LEU A 18 0.45 -6.88 -8.79
CA LEU A 18 1.79 -7.35 -8.43
C LEU A 18 2.50 -8.03 -9.60
N GLY A 19 1.83 -8.94 -10.30
CA GLY A 19 2.41 -9.67 -11.42
C GLY A 19 2.70 -8.81 -12.66
N ARG A 20 2.04 -7.65 -12.78
CA ARG A 20 2.26 -6.69 -13.88
C ARG A 20 3.25 -5.58 -13.55
N SER A 21 3.50 -5.32 -12.27
CA SER A 21 4.40 -4.24 -11.87
C SER A 21 5.86 -4.58 -12.18
N LYS A 22 6.51 -3.72 -12.96
CA LYS A 22 7.97 -3.80 -13.24
C LYS A 22 8.81 -3.00 -12.25
N VAL A 23 8.14 -2.29 -11.36
CA VAL A 23 8.72 -1.42 -10.33
C VAL A 23 8.27 -1.91 -8.95
N PRO A 24 8.95 -1.51 -7.86
CA PRO A 24 8.48 -1.81 -6.52
C PRO A 24 7.03 -1.38 -6.32
N VAL A 25 6.30 -2.13 -5.50
CA VAL A 25 4.90 -1.87 -5.17
C VAL A 25 4.80 -1.46 -3.71
N LEU A 26 4.36 -0.23 -3.45
CA LEU A 26 3.98 0.21 -2.11
C LEU A 26 2.51 -0.17 -1.89
N ALA A 27 2.29 -1.26 -1.17
CA ALA A 27 0.96 -1.74 -0.80
C ALA A 27 0.58 -1.19 0.58
N TYR A 28 -0.50 -0.42 0.61
CA TYR A 28 -1.06 0.18 1.81
C TYR A 28 -2.41 -0.48 2.13
N PHE A 29 -2.48 -1.18 3.26
CA PHE A 29 -3.62 -1.93 3.74
C PHE A 29 -4.50 -1.07 4.65
N THR A 30 -5.79 -1.04 4.30
CA THR A 30 -6.82 -0.18 4.89
C THR A 30 -7.91 -1.05 5.53
N GLY A 31 -8.60 -0.49 6.52
CA GLY A 31 -9.72 -1.14 7.18
C GLY A 31 -10.88 -0.17 7.38
N ALA A 32 -12.10 -0.70 7.36
CA ALA A 32 -13.33 0.09 7.47
C ALA A 32 -13.89 0.18 8.90
N TRP A 33 -13.14 -0.27 9.91
CA TRP A 33 -13.61 -0.22 11.30
C TRP A 33 -13.48 1.20 11.89
N PRO A 34 -14.30 1.59 12.88
CA PRO A 34 -14.36 2.97 13.38
C PRO A 34 -13.01 3.58 13.78
N LYS A 35 -12.13 2.79 14.43
CA LYS A 35 -10.80 3.26 14.87
C LYS A 35 -9.81 3.48 13.72
N ALA A 36 -10.02 2.84 12.57
CA ALA A 36 -9.11 2.91 11.43
C ALA A 36 -9.52 3.96 10.39
N ILE A 37 -10.78 4.43 10.37
CA ILE A 37 -11.28 5.35 9.33
C ILE A 37 -10.44 6.63 9.26
N GLU A 38 -10.26 7.33 10.38
CA GLU A 38 -9.55 8.62 10.37
C GLU A 38 -8.04 8.46 10.07
N PRO A 39 -7.30 7.53 10.70
CA PRO A 39 -5.92 7.24 10.29
C PRO A 39 -5.80 6.85 8.82
N CYS A 40 -6.76 6.06 8.30
CA CYS A 40 -6.72 5.63 6.92
C CYS A 40 -6.95 6.79 5.93
N ARG A 41 -7.80 7.75 6.30
CA ARG A 41 -8.06 8.95 5.48
C ARG A 41 -6.84 9.85 5.38
N VAL A 42 -6.07 10.01 6.46
CA VAL A 42 -4.80 10.74 6.44
C VAL A 42 -3.79 10.04 5.53
N MET A 43 -3.65 8.71 5.69
CA MET A 43 -2.79 7.90 4.85
C MET A 43 -3.19 7.94 3.36
N ASP A 44 -4.48 8.03 3.04
CA ASP A 44 -4.96 8.14 1.66
C ASP A 44 -4.42 9.42 0.97
N VAL A 45 -4.25 10.51 1.70
CA VAL A 45 -3.63 11.75 1.19
C VAL A 45 -2.14 11.54 0.97
N VAL A 46 -1.43 10.99 1.97
CA VAL A 46 0.01 10.71 1.89
C VAL A 46 0.34 9.79 0.70
N MET A 47 -0.44 8.71 0.52
CA MET A 47 -0.25 7.78 -0.59
C MET A 47 -0.52 8.42 -1.96
N GLY A 48 -1.44 9.38 -2.03
CA GLY A 48 -1.67 10.19 -3.23
C GLY A 48 -0.45 11.02 -3.62
N ASP A 49 0.16 11.69 -2.64
CA ASP A 49 1.35 12.52 -2.86
C ASP A 49 2.58 11.67 -3.22
N ILE A 50 2.77 10.52 -2.56
CA ILE A 50 3.83 9.56 -2.89
C ILE A 50 3.65 9.00 -4.30
N ALA A 51 2.43 8.60 -4.68
CA ALA A 51 2.15 8.09 -6.01
C ALA A 51 2.45 9.14 -7.11
N ALA A 52 2.20 10.42 -6.85
CA ALA A 52 2.53 11.49 -7.76
C ALA A 52 4.04 11.73 -7.85
N ALA A 53 4.75 11.80 -6.71
CA ALA A 53 6.19 12.09 -6.66
C ALA A 53 7.07 10.97 -7.25
N TYR A 54 6.60 9.71 -7.18
CA TYR A 54 7.32 8.54 -7.65
C TYR A 54 6.68 7.89 -8.89
N ALA A 55 5.84 8.63 -9.62
CA ALA A 55 5.20 8.16 -10.84
C ALA A 55 6.22 7.54 -11.81
N GLY A 56 5.95 6.30 -12.25
CA GLY A 56 6.83 5.53 -13.14
C GLY A 56 8.02 4.83 -12.46
N ARG A 57 8.31 5.12 -11.19
CA ARG A 57 9.34 4.44 -10.37
C ARG A 57 8.75 3.58 -9.25
N LEU A 58 7.50 3.82 -8.89
CA LEU A 58 6.77 3.12 -7.84
C LEU A 58 5.32 2.93 -8.27
N THR A 59 4.77 1.75 -7.96
CA THR A 59 3.34 1.49 -8.06
C THR A 59 2.74 1.58 -6.66
N VAL A 60 1.73 2.42 -6.45
CA VAL A 60 1.04 2.53 -5.15
C VAL A 60 -0.30 1.80 -5.22
N VAL A 61 -0.54 0.92 -4.25
CA VAL A 61 -1.77 0.12 -4.15
C VAL A 61 -2.40 0.35 -2.79
N ARG A 62 -3.68 0.74 -2.80
CA ARG A 62 -4.52 0.86 -1.61
C ARG A 62 -5.45 -0.34 -1.53
N THR A 63 -5.16 -1.25 -0.62
CA THR A 63 -5.86 -2.53 -0.46
C THR A 63 -6.79 -2.49 0.74
N ASP A 64 -8.03 -2.92 0.60
CA ASP A 64 -8.91 -3.15 1.73
C ASP A 64 -8.74 -4.59 2.21
N ILE A 65 -8.39 -4.77 3.49
CA ILE A 65 -8.14 -6.08 4.10
C ILE A 65 -9.35 -7.02 4.07
N THR A 66 -10.57 -6.47 4.05
CA THR A 66 -11.81 -7.26 3.97
C THR A 66 -12.11 -7.72 2.55
N ARG A 67 -11.60 -6.98 1.55
CA ARG A 67 -11.76 -7.30 0.13
C ARG A 67 -10.68 -8.21 -0.41
N CYS A 68 -9.47 -8.12 0.15
CA CYS A 68 -8.32 -8.94 -0.23
C CYS A 68 -7.81 -9.76 0.97
N PRO A 69 -8.62 -10.69 1.51
CA PRO A 69 -8.23 -11.48 2.67
C PRO A 69 -7.02 -12.38 2.41
N ALA A 70 -6.87 -12.94 1.19
CA ALA A 70 -5.74 -13.82 0.89
C ALA A 70 -4.42 -13.03 0.87
N ALA A 71 -4.41 -11.82 0.30
CA ALA A 71 -3.25 -10.93 0.36
C ALA A 71 -2.94 -10.50 1.81
N THR A 72 -3.98 -10.19 2.59
CA THR A 72 -3.86 -9.81 4.01
C THR A 72 -3.19 -10.92 4.83
N GLU A 73 -3.64 -12.17 4.65
CA GLU A 73 -3.05 -13.34 5.30
C GLU A 73 -1.63 -13.61 4.80
N ARG A 74 -1.41 -13.60 3.47
CA ARG A 74 -0.11 -13.88 2.83
C ARG A 74 1.01 -13.01 3.37
N TYR A 75 0.72 -11.74 3.69
CA TYR A 75 1.71 -10.82 4.23
C TYR A 75 1.58 -10.53 5.73
N GLY A 76 0.76 -11.29 6.46
CA GLY A 76 0.66 -11.19 7.92
C GLY A 76 0.13 -9.85 8.42
N ILE A 77 -0.77 -9.20 7.68
CA ILE A 77 -1.35 -7.92 8.07
C ILE A 77 -2.38 -8.15 9.19
N THR A 78 -2.07 -7.67 10.40
CA THR A 78 -2.95 -7.83 11.59
C THR A 78 -3.80 -6.60 11.90
N GLY A 79 -3.55 -5.47 11.23
CA GLY A 79 -4.24 -4.21 11.49
C GLY A 79 -4.09 -3.22 10.33
N ALA A 80 -4.90 -2.16 10.40
CA ALA A 80 -4.86 -1.05 9.46
C ALA A 80 -4.80 0.29 10.22
N PRO A 81 -4.12 1.30 9.70
CA PRO A 81 -3.30 1.28 8.47
C PRO A 81 -2.02 0.44 8.63
N SER A 82 -1.61 -0.28 7.57
CA SER A 82 -0.29 -0.95 7.48
C SER A 82 0.28 -0.79 6.07
N CYS A 83 1.60 -0.70 5.94
CA CYS A 83 2.30 -0.54 4.67
C CYS A 83 3.32 -1.64 4.45
N LEU A 84 3.40 -2.12 3.22
CA LEU A 84 4.40 -3.06 2.74
C LEU A 84 5.05 -2.49 1.49
N LEU A 85 6.37 -2.58 1.44
CA LEU A 85 7.10 -2.40 0.19
C LEU A 85 7.39 -3.77 -0.39
N LEU A 86 6.90 -4.02 -1.59
CA LEU A 86 7.00 -5.29 -2.28
C LEU A 86 7.94 -5.15 -3.48
N LYS A 87 8.87 -6.09 -3.63
CA LYS A 87 9.70 -6.26 -4.83
C LYS A 87 9.55 -7.69 -5.32
N GLU A 88 9.18 -7.85 -6.59
CA GLU A 88 8.98 -9.17 -7.21
C GLU A 88 8.02 -10.07 -6.39
N GLY A 89 7.01 -9.44 -5.77
CA GLY A 89 6.02 -10.12 -4.92
C GLY A 89 6.47 -10.40 -3.48
N ALA A 90 7.74 -10.21 -3.13
CA ALA A 90 8.28 -10.38 -1.78
C ALA A 90 8.27 -9.06 -0.99
N ALA A 91 7.92 -9.13 0.29
CA ALA A 91 8.00 -7.97 1.20
C ALA A 91 9.45 -7.68 1.58
N VAL A 92 9.91 -6.47 1.26
CA VAL A 92 11.26 -5.99 1.60
C VAL A 92 11.27 -4.98 2.75
N ALA A 93 10.12 -4.37 3.03
CA ALA A 93 9.91 -3.52 4.20
C ALA A 93 8.46 -3.64 4.70
N HIS A 94 8.28 -3.53 6.02
CA HIS A 94 6.97 -3.60 6.68
C HIS A 94 6.84 -2.50 7.73
N GLY A 95 5.74 -1.74 7.66
CA GLY A 95 5.42 -0.66 8.58
C GLY A 95 3.98 -0.79 9.05
N THR A 96 3.76 -0.63 10.35
CA THR A 96 2.42 -0.71 10.96
C THR A 96 2.04 0.65 11.53
N GLY A 97 0.78 1.03 11.38
CA GLY A 97 0.26 2.32 11.82
C GLY A 97 0.38 3.42 10.76
N PRO A 98 -0.17 4.61 11.06
CA PRO A 98 -0.10 5.75 10.16
C PRO A 98 1.33 6.29 10.10
N MET A 99 1.73 6.75 8.92
CA MET A 99 3.02 7.37 8.65
C MET A 99 2.81 8.72 7.97
N THR A 100 3.66 9.68 8.29
CA THR A 100 3.82 10.93 7.56
C THR A 100 4.47 10.70 6.19
N ILE A 101 4.42 11.69 5.31
CA ILE A 101 5.08 11.59 4.00
C ILE A 101 6.59 11.34 4.09
N ASP A 102 7.26 11.94 5.07
CA ASP A 102 8.70 11.78 5.26
C ASP A 102 9.04 10.40 5.84
N GLU A 103 8.21 9.88 6.74
CA GLU A 103 8.34 8.49 7.21
C GLU A 103 8.11 7.49 6.08
N VAL A 104 7.16 7.73 5.17
CA VAL A 104 6.96 6.87 3.99
C VAL A 104 8.17 6.94 3.04
N ARG A 105 8.79 8.12 2.86
CA ARG A 105 10.03 8.25 2.08
C ARG A 105 11.16 7.45 2.71
N GLN A 106 11.39 7.64 4.00
CA GLN A 106 12.41 6.88 4.75
C GLN A 106 12.13 5.37 4.73
N PHE A 107 10.87 4.97 4.81
CA PHE A 107 10.46 3.57 4.68
C PHE A 107 10.81 2.96 3.32
N MET A 108 10.83 3.77 2.26
CA MET A 108 11.19 3.36 0.90
C MET A 108 12.69 3.51 0.60
N ASP A 109 13.45 4.24 1.41
CA ASP A 109 14.85 4.50 1.17
C ASP A 109 15.67 3.21 1.08
N GLY A 110 16.60 3.16 0.12
CA GLY A 110 17.37 1.96 -0.19
C GLY A 110 16.63 0.91 -1.04
N HIS A 111 15.35 1.15 -1.34
CA HIS A 111 14.53 0.22 -2.12
C HIS A 111 13.91 0.82 -3.40
N VAL A 112 13.86 2.13 -3.58
CA VAL A 112 13.22 2.79 -4.74
C VAL A 112 14.15 3.83 -5.38
#